data_AF-A0AAW9F1M0-F1
#
_entry.id   AF-A0AAW9F1M0-F1
#
_cell.length_a   1.000
_cell.length_b   1.000
_cell.length_c   1.000
_cell.angle_alpha   90.00
_cell.angle_beta   90.00
_cell.angle_gamma   90.00
#
_symmetry.space_group_name_H-M   'P 1'
#
loop_
_entity.id
_entity.type
_entity.pdbx_description
1 polymer ?
#
loop_
_entity_poly.entity_id
_entity_poly.type
_entity_poly.pdbx_seq_one_letter_code
_entity_poly.pdbx_strand_id
1 'polypeptide(L)' 'DEIREVIAELPGAEIRDLHVWRVGQMQYAAAMSLQMATPLPAQAIRERLAIHEELVHLTIEVSAD' A
#
# COMPACT_ATOMS: atom_id res chain seq x y z
N ASP A 1 -4.89 -10.21 0.08
CA ASP A 1 -6.14 -9.63 -0.46
C ASP A 1 -6.46 -8.30 0.18
N GLU A 2 -6.41 -8.20 1.51
CA GLU A 2 -6.65 -6.97 2.29
C GLU A 2 -6.00 -5.67 1.76
N ILE A 3 -4.66 -5.62 1.60
CA ILE A 3 -3.99 -4.42 1.05
C ILE A 3 -4.56 -4.07 -0.34
N ARG A 4 -4.86 -5.07 -1.18
CA ARG A 4 -5.37 -4.85 -2.54
C ARG A 4 -6.78 -4.26 -2.52
N GLU A 5 -7.61 -4.62 -1.55
CA GLU A 5 -8.97 -4.08 -1.39
C GLU A 5 -8.93 -2.59 -1.06
N VAL A 6 -8.08 -2.17 -0.11
CA VAL A 6 -7.89 -0.76 0.24
C VAL A 6 -7.41 0.06 -0.96
N ILE A 7 -6.49 -0.50 -1.76
CA ILE A 7 -5.99 0.17 -2.96
C ILE A 7 -7.04 0.22 -4.08
N ALA A 8 -7.89 -0.78 -4.21
CA ALA A 8 -8.97 -0.78 -5.21
C ALA A 8 -10.01 0.34 -4.98
N GLU A 9 -10.10 0.86 -3.76
CA GLU A 9 -10.93 2.02 -3.42
C GLU A 9 -10.25 3.37 -3.76
N LEU A 10 -8.98 3.37 -4.18
CA LEU A 10 -8.29 4.56 -4.63
C LEU A 10 -8.58 4.84 -6.10
N PRO A 11 -9.08 6.04 -6.46
CA PRO A 11 -9.36 6.39 -7.83
C PRO A 11 -8.10 6.30 -8.71
N GLY A 12 -8.14 5.44 -9.73
CA GLY A 12 -7.08 5.33 -10.73
C GLY A 12 -5.76 4.76 -10.21
N ALA A 13 -5.76 4.07 -9.05
CA ALA A 13 -4.57 3.37 -8.56
C ALA A 13 -4.46 1.97 -9.17
N GLU A 14 -3.31 1.70 -9.79
CA GLU A 14 -2.94 0.37 -10.26
C GLU A 14 -1.72 -0.13 -9.49
N ILE A 15 -1.84 -1.31 -8.88
CA ILE A 15 -0.70 -1.96 -8.21
C ILE A 15 0.23 -2.53 -9.27
N ARG A 16 1.44 -1.98 -9.37
CA ARG A 16 2.50 -2.48 -10.26
C ARG A 16 3.30 -3.60 -9.62
N ASP A 17 3.57 -3.46 -8.34
CA ASP A 17 4.26 -4.46 -7.53
C ASP A 17 3.78 -4.42 -6.08
N LEU A 18 3.72 -5.58 -5.43
CA LEU A 18 3.35 -5.72 -4.03
C LEU A 18 4.05 -6.93 -3.42
N HIS A 19 4.98 -6.65 -2.52
CA HIS A 19 5.63 -7.63 -1.67
C HIS A 19 5.13 -7.48 -0.25
N VAL A 20 4.76 -8.60 0.37
CA VAL A 20 4.36 -8.67 1.78
C VAL A 20 5.14 -9.80 2.43
N TRP A 21 5.74 -9.55 3.59
CA TRP A 21 6.47 -10.56 4.33
C TRP A 21 6.25 -10.40 5.83
N ARG A 22 6.36 -11.53 6.54
CA ARG A 22 6.21 -11.59 7.97
C ARG A 22 7.53 -11.19 8.64
N VAL A 23 7.47 -10.25 9.58
CA VAL A 23 8.62 -9.78 10.37
C VAL A 23 8.53 -10.15 11.85
N GLY A 24 7.39 -10.71 12.29
CA GLY A 24 7.18 -11.17 13.66
C GLY A 24 5.97 -12.10 13.78
N GLN A 25 5.62 -12.51 15.01
CA GLN A 25 4.55 -13.50 15.22
C GLN A 25 3.19 -13.04 14.66
N MET A 26 2.90 -11.74 14.63
CA MET A 26 1.68 -11.18 14.02
C MET A 26 1.99 -9.82 13.40
N GLN A 27 3.18 -9.69 12.81
CA GLN A 27 3.65 -8.42 12.27
C GLN A 27 4.13 -8.64 10.85
N TYR A 28 3.69 -7.75 9.97
CA TYR A 28 3.98 -7.79 8.56
C TYR A 28 4.63 -6.49 8.12
N ALA A 29 5.46 -6.61 7.09
CA ALA A 29 5.96 -5.48 6.34
C ALA A 29 5.54 -5.63 4.89
N ALA A 30 5.35 -4.51 4.21
CA ALA A 30 5.08 -4.50 2.78
C ALA A 30 5.89 -3.43 2.04
N ALA A 31 6.16 -3.71 0.78
CA ALA A 31 6.65 -2.75 -0.19
C ALA A 31 5.74 -2.80 -1.42
N MET A 32 5.33 -1.65 -1.92
CA MET A 32 4.40 -1.55 -3.03
C MET A 32 4.74 -0.39 -3.94
N SER A 33 4.53 -0.58 -5.25
CA SER A 33 4.56 0.49 -6.24
C SER A 33 3.18 0.65 -6.88
N LEU A 34 2.74 1.90 -7.01
CA LEU A 34 1.46 2.28 -7.57
C LEU A 34 1.66 3.17 -8.79
N GLN A 35 0.91 2.88 -9.85
CA GLN A 35 0.74 3.80 -10.97
C GLN A 35 -0.55 4.59 -10.78
N MET A 36 -0.49 5.92 -10.92
CA MET A 36 -1.65 6.79 -10.81
C MET A 36 -1.54 7.98 -11.77
N ALA A 37 -2.56 8.20 -12.62
CA ALA A 37 -2.60 9.39 -13.49
C ALA A 37 -2.60 10.71 -12.68
N THR A 38 -3.15 10.70 -11.47
CA THR A 38 -3.05 11.81 -10.50
C THR A 38 -2.62 11.24 -9.14
N PRO A 39 -1.31 11.23 -8.83
CA PRO A 39 -0.79 10.61 -7.63
C PRO A 39 -1.36 11.18 -6.34
N LEU A 40 -1.78 10.29 -5.45
CA LEU A 40 -2.00 10.64 -4.05
C LEU A 40 -0.66 10.68 -3.31
N PRO A 41 -0.50 11.54 -2.29
CA PRO A 41 0.65 11.47 -1.41
C PRO A 41 0.73 10.08 -0.76
N ALA A 42 1.93 9.50 -0.72
CA ALA A 42 2.15 8.19 -0.09
C ALA A 42 1.61 8.15 1.36
N GLN A 43 1.68 9.26 2.09
CA GLN A 43 1.13 9.39 3.45
C GLN A 43 -0.39 9.15 3.52
N ALA A 44 -1.16 9.68 2.56
CA ALA A 44 -2.61 9.47 2.52
C ALA A 44 -2.97 8.00 2.26
N ILE A 45 -2.12 7.29 1.51
CA ILE A 45 -2.28 5.86 1.25
C ILE A 45 -1.93 5.05 2.51
N ARG A 46 -0.88 5.43 3.25
CA ARG A 46 -0.54 4.83 4.55
C ARG A 46 -1.68 4.95 5.54
N GLU A 47 -2.32 6.13 5.62
CA GLU A 47 -3.43 6.36 6.54
C GLU A 47 -4.62 5.45 6.29
N ARG A 48 -4.93 5.16 5.02
CA ARG A 48 -5.98 4.21 4.67
C ARG A 48 -5.63 2.77 5.04
N LEU A 49 -4.35 2.40 4.88
CA LEU A 49 -3.85 1.07 5.25
C LEU A 49 -3.64 0.91 6.76
N ALA A 50 -3.77 1.97 7.56
CA ALA A 50 -3.58 1.92 9.01
C ALA A 50 -4.67 1.11 9.74
N ILE A 51 -5.76 0.74 9.06
CA ILE A 51 -6.74 -0.22 9.57
C ILE A 51 -6.12 -1.60 9.85
N HIS A 52 -5.02 -1.92 9.17
CA HIS A 52 -4.24 -3.15 9.36
C HIS A 52 -3.14 -2.89 10.40
N GLU A 53 -3.48 -2.98 11.68
CA GLU A 53 -2.55 -2.73 12.80
C GLU A 53 -1.34 -3.69 12.79
N GLU A 54 -1.47 -4.86 12.16
CA GLU A 54 -0.40 -5.82 11.97
C GLU A 54 0.65 -5.39 10.92
N LEU A 55 0.34 -4.42 10.06
CA LEU A 55 1.26 -3.89 9.05
C LEU A 55 2.17 -2.82 9.65
N VAL A 56 3.27 -3.27 10.26
CA VAL A 56 4.16 -2.41 11.07
C VAL A 56 5.24 -1.68 10.27
N HIS A 57 5.47 -2.06 9.01
CA HIS A 57 6.38 -1.35 8.11
C HIS A 57 5.82 -1.33 6.69
N LEU A 58 5.82 -0.16 6.06
CA LEU A 58 5.30 0.00 4.71
C LEU A 58 6.19 0.94 3.90
N THR A 59 6.64 0.51 2.74
CA THR A 59 7.26 1.35 1.72
C THR A 59 6.30 1.48 0.55
N ILE A 60 6.05 2.71 0.10
CA ILE A 60 5.14 3.00 -1.02
C ILE A 60 5.88 3.89 -2.00
N GLU A 61 5.97 3.45 -3.23
CA GLU A 61 6.34 4.26 -4.39
C GLU A 61 5.07 4.60 -5.16
N VAL A 62 4.93 5.85 -5.59
CA VAL A 62 3.82 6.28 -6.43
C VAL A 62 4.39 7.00 -7.64
N SER A 63 4.04 6.52 -8.82
CA SER A 63 4.51 7.05 -10.10
C SER A 63 3.32 7.60 -10.89
N ALA A 64 3.57 8.69 -11.61
CA ALA A 64 2.64 9.25 -12.60
C ALA A 64 2.91 8.65 -13.97
N ASP A 65 1.92 8.71 -14.87
CA ASP A 65 2.07 8.29 -16.28
C ASP A 65 3.11 9.14 -17.02
#